data_AF-A0A6J2K2A8-F1
#
_entry.id   AF-A0A6J2K2A8-F1
#
_cell.length_a   1.000
_cell.length_b   1.000
_cell.length_c   1.000
_cell.angle_alpha   90.00
_cell.angle_beta   90.00
_cell.angle_gamma   90.00
#
_symmetry.space_group_name_H-M   'P 1'
#
loop_
_entity.id
_entity.type
_entity.pdbx_description
1 polymer ?
#
loop_
_entity_poly.entity_id
_entity_poly.type
_entity_poly.pdbx_seq_one_letter_code
_entity_poly.pdbx_strand_id
1 'polypeptide(L)'
;MAAAGSLSRLLPNVGDPDMVVRRLYTGAVRSMALYEAPVWCHALARDNVAVLRHPQRAIAVRAVRGYRTVSLEAGVLAETPPWDL
;
A
#
# COMPACT_ATOMS: atom_id res chain seq x y z
N MET A 1 10.43 5.36 -1.28
CA MET A 1 9.98 4.17 -0.52
C MET A 1 10.46 2.88 -1.17
N ALA A 2 11.59 2.33 -0.72
CA ALA A 2 12.09 1.03 -1.20
C ALA A 2 11.22 -0.15 -0.72
N ALA A 3 10.58 -0.01 0.45
CA ALA A 3 9.78 -1.05 1.10
C ALA A 3 8.58 -1.53 0.24
N ALA A 4 7.81 -0.60 -0.34
CA ALA A 4 6.69 -0.97 -1.22
C ALA A 4 7.16 -1.72 -2.48
N GLY A 5 8.35 -1.39 -2.99
CA GLY A 5 8.97 -2.06 -4.11
C GLY A 5 9.49 -3.46 -3.76
N SER A 6 10.07 -3.65 -2.57
CA SER A 6 10.58 -4.96 -2.12
C SER A 6 9.46 -5.96 -1.79
N LEU A 7 8.27 -5.48 -1.41
CA LEU A 7 7.08 -6.33 -1.24
C LEU A 7 6.74 -7.15 -2.49
N SER A 8 7.11 -6.68 -3.69
CA SER A 8 6.89 -7.43 -4.93
C SER A 8 7.61 -8.78 -4.96
N ARG A 9 8.73 -8.92 -4.25
CA ARG A 9 9.51 -10.15 -4.14
C ARG A 9 8.97 -11.08 -3.05
N LEU A 10 8.41 -10.50 -1.99
CA LEU A 10 7.85 -11.23 -0.84
C LEU A 10 6.42 -11.72 -1.10
N LEU A 11 5.66 -10.98 -1.90
CA LEU A 11 4.26 -11.24 -2.23
C LEU A 11 4.09 -11.39 -3.76
N PRO A 12 4.59 -12.49 -4.35
CA PRO A 12 4.34 -12.80 -5.76
C PRO A 12 2.84 -12.95 -6.02
N ASN A 13 2.36 -12.59 -7.21
CA ASN A 13 0.94 -12.67 -7.54
C ASN A 13 0.47 -14.12 -7.78
N VAL A 14 1.39 -15.04 -8.08
CA VAL A 14 1.15 -16.45 -8.43
C VAL A 14 2.06 -17.34 -7.58
N GLY A 15 1.57 -18.46 -7.07
CA GLY A 15 2.35 -19.43 -6.26
C GLY A 15 2.34 -19.14 -4.76
N ASP A 16 1.17 -19.25 -4.14
CA ASP A 16 0.71 -18.44 -3.00
C ASP A 16 1.58 -18.34 -1.72
N PRO A 17 1.80 -17.09 -1.25
CA PRO A 17 1.77 -16.72 0.16
C PRO A 17 0.33 -16.45 0.63
N ASP A 18 -0.02 -16.99 1.81
CA ASP A 18 -1.35 -16.92 2.41
C ASP A 18 -1.86 -15.47 2.61
N MET A 19 -3.19 -15.30 2.59
CA MET A 19 -3.86 -13.99 2.73
C MET A 19 -3.50 -13.30 4.06
N VAL A 20 -3.25 -14.08 5.10
CA VAL A 20 -2.76 -13.61 6.41
C VAL A 20 -1.41 -12.89 6.28
N VAL A 21 -0.48 -13.45 5.50
CA VAL A 21 0.86 -12.89 5.29
C VAL A 21 0.78 -11.56 4.54
N ARG A 22 -0.09 -11.49 3.51
CA ARG A 22 -0.34 -10.25 2.77
C ARG A 22 -0.90 -9.15 3.67
N ARG A 23 -1.87 -9.50 4.53
CA ARG A 23 -2.50 -8.58 5.48
C ARG A 23 -1.49 -8.07 6.51
N LEU A 24 -0.61 -8.93 7.00
CA LEU A 24 0.48 -8.56 7.91
C LEU A 24 1.43 -7.55 7.28
N TYR A 25 1.96 -7.84 6.08
CA TYR A 25 2.89 -6.94 5.41
C TYR A 25 2.24 -5.62 4.98
N THR A 26 0.98 -5.69 4.53
CA THR A 26 0.21 -4.50 4.18
C THR A 26 -0.04 -3.62 5.41
N GLY A 27 -0.39 -4.22 6.54
CA GLY A 27 -0.52 -3.54 7.83
C GLY A 27 0.81 -2.93 8.31
N ALA A 28 1.93 -3.64 8.17
CA ALA A 28 3.24 -3.13 8.54
C ALA A 28 3.62 -1.89 7.72
N VAL A 29 3.45 -1.92 6.40
CA VAL A 29 3.78 -0.75 5.57
C VAL A 29 2.81 0.41 5.81
N ARG A 30 1.53 0.13 6.09
CA ARG A 30 0.57 1.15 6.52
C ARG A 30 1.02 1.82 7.82
N SER A 31 1.42 1.05 8.82
CA SER A 31 1.94 1.58 10.08
C SER A 31 3.22 2.38 9.86
N MET A 32 4.16 1.93 9.02
CA MET A 32 5.37 2.68 8.69
C MET A 32 5.04 4.04 8.03
N ALA A 33 4.06 4.06 7.12
CA ALA A 33 3.65 5.30 6.46
C ALA A 33 2.94 6.25 7.44
N LEU A 34 2.03 5.74 8.28
CA LEU A 34 1.21 6.56 9.17
C LEU A 34 1.89 6.93 10.49
N TYR A 35 2.91 6.19 10.93
CA TYR A 35 3.66 6.51 12.14
C TYR A 35 4.30 7.91 12.06
N GLU A 36 4.82 8.26 10.89
CA GLU A 36 5.42 9.59 10.65
C GLU A 36 4.40 10.63 10.20
N ALA A 37 3.11 10.26 10.04
CA ALA A 37 2.07 11.15 9.52
C ALA A 37 1.98 12.48 10.27
N PRO A 38 2.04 12.55 11.61
CA PRO A 38 1.99 13.83 12.32
C PRO A 38 3.12 14.80 11.95
N VAL A 39 4.24 14.31 11.42
CA VAL A 39 5.40 15.12 11.04
C VAL A 39 5.21 15.74 9.66
N TRP A 40 4.72 14.97 8.70
CA TRP A 40 4.58 15.40 7.31
C TRP A 40 3.15 15.78 6.90
N CYS A 41 2.13 15.50 7.71
CA CYS A 41 0.73 15.78 7.36
C CYS A 41 0.45 17.27 7.16
N HIS A 42 1.16 18.14 7.87
CA HIS A 42 1.04 19.59 7.70
C HIS A 42 1.66 20.10 6.39
N ALA A 43 2.52 19.30 5.76
CA ALA A 43 3.14 19.60 4.48
C ALA A 43 2.36 19.00 3.29
N LEU A 44 1.29 18.23 3.52
CA LEU A 44 0.43 17.69 2.46
C LEU A 44 -0.28 18.82 1.72
N ALA A 45 0.00 18.91 0.42
CA ALA A 45 -0.67 19.77 -0.54
C ALA A 45 -1.17 18.92 -1.72
N ARG A 46 -2.15 19.41 -2.48
CA ARG A 46 -2.70 18.66 -3.63
C ARG A 46 -1.63 18.14 -4.59
N ASP A 47 -0.53 18.88 -4.73
CA ASP A 47 0.57 18.57 -5.66
C ASP A 47 1.49 17.44 -5.16
N ASN A 48 1.58 17.21 -3.85
CA ASN A 48 2.45 16.17 -3.28
C ASN A 48 1.68 14.94 -2.75
N VAL A 49 0.35 14.99 -2.65
CA VAL A 49 -0.52 13.82 -2.41
C VAL A 49 -0.24 12.69 -3.41
N ALA A 50 0.10 13.02 -4.66
CA ALA A 50 0.43 12.04 -5.69
C ALA A 50 1.64 11.16 -5.31
N VAL A 51 2.58 11.70 -4.54
CA VAL A 51 3.76 10.98 -4.05
C VAL A 51 3.38 9.90 -3.04
N LEU A 52 2.28 10.10 -2.30
CA LEU A 52 1.74 9.13 -1.33
C LEU A 52 0.83 8.11 -1.99
N ARG A 53 0.08 8.50 -3.04
CA ARG A 53 -0.77 7.58 -3.82
C ARG A 53 0.02 6.48 -4.52
N HIS A 54 1.23 6.78 -5.00
CA HIS A 54 2.07 5.82 -5.72
C HIS A 54 2.43 4.56 -4.89
N PRO A 55 3.01 4.68 -3.68
CA PRO A 55 3.30 3.56 -2.80
C PRO A 55 2.03 2.91 -2.26
N GLN A 56 1.01 3.69 -1.94
CA GLN A 56 -0.29 3.18 -1.49
C GLN A 56 -0.94 2.27 -2.53
N ARG A 57 -0.93 2.67 -3.81
CA ARG A 57 -1.39 1.85 -4.93
C ARG A 57 -0.55 0.60 -5.10
N ALA A 58 0.78 0.69 -4.99
CA ALA A 58 1.65 -0.47 -5.11
C ALA A 58 1.33 -1.53 -4.04
N ILE A 59 1.04 -1.12 -2.81
CA ILE A 59 0.64 -2.02 -1.72
C ILE A 59 -0.75 -2.60 -1.95
N ALA A 60 -1.74 -1.77 -2.32
CA ALA A 60 -3.11 -2.21 -2.61
C ALA A 60 -3.14 -3.27 -3.72
N VAL A 61 -2.37 -3.06 -4.79
CA VAL A 61 -2.21 -4.02 -5.90
C VAL A 61 -1.64 -5.36 -5.38
N ARG A 62 -0.71 -5.34 -4.43
CA ARG A 62 -0.13 -6.57 -3.86
C ARG A 62 -1.05 -7.27 -2.87
N ALA A 63 -1.85 -6.51 -2.12
CA ALA A 63 -2.86 -7.05 -1.21
C ALA A 63 -3.93 -7.84 -1.99
N VAL A 64 -4.40 -7.30 -3.12
CA VAL A 64 -5.49 -7.90 -3.94
C VAL A 64 -5.00 -8.88 -5.02
N ARG A 65 -3.69 -9.16 -5.09
CA ARG A 65 -3.05 -9.90 -6.21
C ARG A 65 -3.33 -9.28 -7.59
N GLY A 66 -3.54 -7.97 -7.60
CA GLY A 66 -3.83 -7.19 -8.79
C GLY A 66 -2.62 -7.08 -9.72
N TYR A 67 -2.92 -6.79 -10.98
CA TYR A 67 -1.93 -6.32 -11.95
C TYR A 67 -2.03 -4.80 -12.12
N ARG A 68 -1.17 -4.24 -12.99
CA ARG A 68 -0.86 -2.80 -13.14
C ARG A 68 -2.07 -1.86 -13.38
N THR A 69 -3.26 -2.39 -13.69
CA THR A 69 -4.49 -1.63 -13.97
C THR A 69 -5.43 -1.46 -12.76
N VAL A 70 -5.13 -2.08 -11.63
CA VAL A 70 -6.02 -2.04 -10.47
C VAL A 70 -6.05 -0.64 -9.84
N SER A 71 -7.26 -0.15 -9.54
CA SER A 71 -7.50 1.12 -8.87
C SER A 71 -7.10 1.04 -7.40
N LEU A 72 -6.78 2.18 -6.80
CA LEU A 72 -6.46 2.24 -5.36
C LEU A 72 -7.61 1.69 -4.51
N GLU A 73 -8.85 2.02 -4.91
CA GLU A 73 -10.10 1.60 -4.27
C GLU A 73 -10.29 0.08 -4.24
N ALA A 74 -9.65 -0.67 -5.14
CA ALA A 74 -9.75 -2.11 -5.14
C ALA A 74 -9.11 -2.75 -3.89
N GLY A 75 -8.22 -2.03 -3.19
CA GLY A 75 -7.64 -2.49 -1.91
C GLY A 75 -8.69 -2.83 -0.86
N VAL A 76 -9.88 -2.22 -0.94
CA VAL A 76 -11.02 -2.53 -0.07
C VAL A 76 -11.42 -4.01 -0.16
N LEU A 77 -11.30 -4.64 -1.34
CA LEU A 77 -11.56 -6.07 -1.54
C LEU A 77 -10.60 -6.98 -0.77
N ALA A 78 -9.43 -6.46 -0.38
CA ALA A 78 -8.44 -7.14 0.45
C ALA A 78 -8.33 -6.50 1.84
N GLU A 79 -9.42 -5.90 2.34
CA GLU A 79 -9.50 -5.25 3.66
C GLU A 79 -8.46 -4.14 3.88
N THR A 80 -7.94 -3.57 2.79
CA THR A 80 -6.94 -2.51 2.81
C THR A 80 -7.57 -1.24 2.25
N PRO A 81 -8.37 -0.50 3.05
CA PRO A 81 -8.98 0.72 2.57
C PRO A 81 -7.91 1.78 2.27
N PRO A 82 -8.20 2.73 1.36
CA PRO A 82 -7.35 3.88 1.14
C PRO A 82 -7.02 4.56 2.47
N TRP A 83 -5.79 5.04 2.61
CA TRP A 83 -5.37 5.86 3.73
C TRP A 83 -6.01 7.23 3.52
N ASP A 84 -6.93 7.60 4.40
CA ASP A 84 -7.41 8.98 4.49
C ASP A 84 -6.24 9.82 5.04
N LEU A 85 -5.69 10.66 4.16
CA LEU A 85 -4.53 11.53 4.38
C LEU A 85 -4.91 12.98 4.11
#